data_AF-A0AAE3VAG0-F1
#
_entry.id   AF-A0AAE3VAG0-F1
#
_cell.length_a   1.000
_cell.length_b   1.000
_cell.length_c   1.000
_cell.angle_alpha   90.00
_cell.angle_beta   90.00
_cell.angle_gamma   90.00
#
_symmetry.space_group_name_H-M   'P 1'
#
loop_
_entity.id
_entity.type
_entity.pdbx_description
1 polymer ?
#
loop_
_entity_poly.entity_id
_entity_poly.type
_entity_poly.pdbx_seq_one_letter_code
_entity_poly.pdbx_strand_id
1 'polypeptide(L)'
;MRDALKNAIHNAILFECKLPHQESGLDKSCLSSQNDICFSNSNPQEISKIIYNGIVEFAINEYEIDYTALEREQRKAILSRIRYNPEASEDTKLKYGFYGEVLLDLILRVFLNTSVLAARGYFYSPIENSEAKGFDAFHLMEREGNIDLWFGEAKFYVQYKSAITPVMEKLSTSLSDGYLNRNLLAIIDERLHISTHNEQLENLLNSWEENPDIKLSQEIKNRGIRLIYPIFIAYQKNCTDQYHQSIKKCIEHIASEYTRLNIIVPASFDYRLFFIFLPLSEVKQIKENVIKWIDSREPLI
;
A
#
# COMPACT_ATOMS: atom_id res chain seq x y z
N MET A 1 4.74 -14.51 6.96
CA MET A 1 5.91 -13.60 6.97
C MET A 1 6.96 -14.16 7.92
N ARG A 2 8.26 -14.04 7.61
CA ARG A 2 9.35 -14.45 8.51
C ARG A 2 9.33 -13.65 9.83
N ASP A 3 9.59 -14.33 10.95
CA ASP A 3 9.67 -13.69 12.28
C ASP A 3 10.77 -12.61 12.35
N ALA A 4 11.93 -12.85 11.70
CA ALA A 4 13.02 -11.88 11.65
C ALA A 4 12.59 -10.56 10.99
N LEU A 5 11.85 -10.63 9.88
CA LEU A 5 11.28 -9.47 9.21
C LEU A 5 10.22 -8.78 10.07
N LYS A 6 9.31 -9.55 10.68
CA LYS A 6 8.28 -9.01 11.58
C LYS A 6 8.90 -8.24 12.76
N ASN A 7 9.94 -8.79 13.37
CA ASN A 7 10.68 -8.13 14.45
C ASN A 7 11.39 -6.86 13.96
N ALA A 8 12.00 -6.89 12.78
CA ALA A 8 12.61 -5.70 12.19
C ALA A 8 11.57 -4.59 11.95
N ILE A 9 10.36 -4.93 11.51
CA ILE A 9 9.26 -3.96 11.30
C ILE A 9 8.84 -3.32 12.62
N HIS A 10 8.63 -4.10 13.68
CA HIS A 10 8.30 -3.57 15.01
C HIS A 10 9.39 -2.64 15.57
N ASN A 11 10.65 -2.89 15.25
CA ASN A 11 11.76 -2.01 15.65
C ASN A 11 11.85 -0.75 14.78
N ALA A 12 11.50 -0.83 13.51
CA ALA A 12 11.65 0.25 12.54
C ALA A 12 10.50 1.28 12.61
N ILE A 13 9.27 0.82 12.84
CA ILE A 13 8.05 1.65 12.78
C ILE A 13 7.37 1.64 14.15
N LEU A 14 7.18 2.83 14.72
CA LEU A 14 6.54 3.00 16.01
C LEU A 14 5.15 3.62 15.82
N PHE A 15 4.14 3.05 16.47
CA PHE A 15 2.81 3.66 16.54
C PHE A 15 2.85 4.86 17.48
N GLU A 16 2.44 6.04 16.97
CA GLU A 16 2.38 7.27 17.75
C GLU A 16 0.96 7.53 18.24
N CYS A 17 0.01 7.67 17.31
CA CYS A 17 -1.38 7.90 17.66
C CYS A 17 -2.36 7.57 16.52
N LYS A 18 -3.65 7.60 16.86
CA LYS A 18 -4.76 7.67 15.90
C LYS A 18 -5.33 9.07 15.88
N LEU A 19 -5.81 9.53 14.72
CA LEU A 19 -6.52 10.80 14.60
C LEU A 19 -8.02 10.57 14.50
N PRO A 20 -8.88 11.41 15.13
CA PRO A 20 -8.51 12.58 15.93
C PRO A 20 -7.76 12.21 17.22
N HIS A 21 -6.80 13.05 17.61
CA HIS A 21 -5.96 12.88 18.79
C HIS A 21 -6.14 14.05 19.75
N GLN A 22 -6.76 13.80 20.89
CA GLN A 22 -7.17 14.84 21.85
C GLN A 22 -5.98 15.61 22.43
N GLU A 23 -4.90 14.92 22.81
CA GLU A 23 -3.76 15.54 23.50
C GLU A 23 -3.02 16.55 22.62
N SER A 24 -2.90 16.27 21.32
CA SER A 24 -2.25 17.18 20.38
C SER A 24 -3.23 18.15 19.70
N GLY A 25 -4.54 17.98 19.91
CA GLY A 25 -5.60 18.75 19.27
C GLY A 25 -5.69 18.55 17.75
N LEU A 26 -5.10 17.48 17.21
CA LEU A 26 -5.16 17.16 15.79
C LEU A 26 -6.46 16.42 15.47
N ASP A 27 -7.21 16.91 14.49
CA ASP A 27 -8.33 16.18 13.91
C ASP A 27 -7.82 15.14 12.88
N LYS A 28 -8.68 14.23 12.43
CA LYS A 28 -8.39 13.38 11.27
C LYS A 28 -8.57 14.16 9.96
N SER A 29 -8.04 13.60 8.88
CA SER A 29 -8.21 14.14 7.52
C SER A 29 -9.70 14.22 7.16
N CYS A 30 -10.10 15.29 6.47
CA CYS A 30 -11.51 15.61 6.21
C CYS A 30 -12.27 14.56 5.39
N LEU A 31 -11.55 13.70 4.65
CA LEU A 31 -12.10 12.61 3.85
C LEU A 31 -12.19 11.29 4.62
N SER A 32 -11.56 11.19 5.79
CA SER A 32 -11.42 9.93 6.50
C SER A 32 -12.72 9.52 7.17
N SER A 33 -13.24 8.38 6.75
CA SER A 33 -14.39 7.72 7.38
C SER A 33 -14.01 6.93 8.63
N GLN A 34 -12.73 6.58 8.78
CA GLN A 34 -12.15 5.94 9.96
C GLN A 34 -11.10 6.85 10.58
N ASN A 35 -10.46 6.40 11.67
CA ASN A 35 -9.36 7.13 12.27
C ASN A 35 -8.12 7.01 11.40
N ASP A 36 -7.43 8.14 11.16
CA ASP A 36 -6.11 8.09 10.54
C ASP A 36 -5.10 7.49 11.52
N ILE A 37 -4.02 6.95 10.98
CA ILE A 37 -2.95 6.31 11.76
C ILE A 37 -1.66 7.10 11.57
N CYS A 38 -1.01 7.42 12.67
CA CYS A 38 0.25 8.14 12.68
C CYS A 38 1.34 7.22 13.23
N PHE A 39 2.35 6.97 12.40
CA PHE A 39 3.55 6.24 12.75
C PHE A 39 4.75 7.19 12.82
N SER A 40 5.81 6.76 13.47
CA SER A 40 7.12 7.42 13.44
C SER A 40 8.24 6.41 13.20
N ASN A 41 9.42 6.96 12.93
CA ASN A 41 10.67 6.22 12.84
C ASN A 41 11.79 7.07 13.44
N SER A 42 12.71 6.42 14.15
CA SER A 42 13.88 7.08 14.74
C SER A 42 15.18 6.84 13.96
N ASN A 43 15.22 5.81 13.12
CA ASN A 43 16.41 5.42 12.35
C ASN A 43 16.05 5.10 10.88
N PRO A 44 16.44 5.96 9.92
CA PRO A 44 16.24 5.73 8.50
C PRO A 44 16.79 4.40 7.99
N GLN A 45 17.90 3.92 8.56
CA GLN A 45 18.52 2.66 8.16
C GLN A 45 17.58 1.47 8.37
N GLU A 46 16.79 1.49 9.43
CA GLU A 46 15.81 0.42 9.71
C GLU A 46 14.67 0.45 8.70
N ILE A 47 14.27 1.63 8.19
CA ILE A 47 13.28 1.74 7.11
C ILE A 47 13.83 1.16 5.81
N SER A 48 15.07 1.50 5.44
CA SER A 48 15.73 0.85 4.31
C SER A 48 15.71 -0.66 4.49
N LYS A 49 16.06 -1.13 5.70
CA LYS A 49 16.24 -2.56 6.00
C LYS A 49 14.94 -3.32 5.79
N ILE A 50 13.82 -2.82 6.30
CA ILE A 50 12.52 -3.50 6.14
C ILE A 50 12.01 -3.40 4.70
N ILE A 51 12.28 -2.30 3.97
CA ILE A 51 11.93 -2.22 2.55
C ILE A 51 12.68 -3.31 1.78
N TYR A 52 14.01 -3.35 1.92
CA TYR A 52 14.84 -4.32 1.19
C TYR A 52 14.45 -5.76 1.53
N ASN A 53 14.36 -6.08 2.82
CA ASN A 53 14.07 -7.43 3.26
C ASN A 53 12.61 -7.84 3.04
N GLY A 54 11.69 -6.90 2.77
CA GLY A 54 10.28 -7.19 2.53
C GLY A 54 9.90 -7.37 1.07
N ILE A 55 10.83 -7.18 0.11
CA ILE A 55 10.53 -7.25 -1.33
C ILE A 55 9.89 -8.58 -1.72
N VAL A 56 10.42 -9.70 -1.21
CA VAL A 56 9.94 -11.03 -1.60
C VAL A 56 8.53 -11.32 -1.07
N GLU A 57 8.24 -11.00 0.20
CA GLU A 57 6.89 -11.15 0.76
C GLU A 57 5.85 -10.21 0.15
N PHE A 58 6.27 -9.03 -0.30
CA PHE A 58 5.41 -8.09 -1.04
C PHE A 58 5.07 -8.61 -2.45
N ALA A 59 6.06 -9.19 -3.12
CA ALA A 59 5.98 -9.51 -4.54
C ALA A 59 5.42 -10.92 -4.83
N ILE A 60 5.45 -11.84 -3.85
CA ILE A 60 5.08 -13.25 -4.00
C ILE A 60 4.25 -13.68 -2.79
N ASN A 61 3.26 -14.54 -3.01
CA ASN A 61 2.49 -15.12 -1.93
C ASN A 61 3.35 -15.99 -1.01
N GLU A 62 3.07 -15.93 0.30
CA GLU A 62 3.91 -16.58 1.32
C GLU A 62 4.06 -18.10 1.12
N TYR A 63 3.02 -18.78 0.64
CA TYR A 63 3.04 -20.22 0.40
C TYR A 63 3.89 -20.65 -0.82
N GLU A 64 4.27 -19.71 -1.69
CA GLU A 64 5.11 -19.97 -2.87
C GLU A 64 6.60 -19.67 -2.62
N ILE A 65 6.93 -19.02 -1.50
CA ILE A 65 8.29 -18.60 -1.19
C ILE A 65 9.09 -19.78 -0.63
N ASP A 66 10.14 -20.18 -1.35
CA ASP A 66 11.17 -21.08 -0.82
C ASP A 66 12.09 -20.33 0.14
N TYR A 67 11.73 -20.33 1.42
CA TYR A 67 12.50 -19.69 2.49
C TYR A 67 13.89 -20.28 2.70
N THR A 68 14.18 -21.49 2.19
CA THR A 68 15.53 -22.08 2.27
C THR A 68 16.49 -21.50 1.24
N ALA A 69 15.96 -20.84 0.21
CA ALA A 69 16.72 -20.22 -0.87
C ALA A 69 16.31 -18.75 -1.07
N LEU A 70 16.13 -18.04 0.03
CA LEU A 70 15.50 -16.72 0.05
C LEU A 70 16.20 -15.68 -0.85
N GLU A 71 17.53 -15.67 -0.92
CA GLU A 71 18.28 -14.78 -1.81
C GLU A 71 17.93 -14.99 -3.29
N ARG A 72 17.71 -16.25 -3.69
CA ARG A 72 17.28 -16.62 -5.04
C ARG A 72 15.86 -16.14 -5.29
N GLU A 73 14.95 -16.33 -4.34
CA GLU A 73 13.56 -15.88 -4.47
C GLU A 73 13.45 -14.35 -4.53
N GLN A 74 14.19 -13.62 -3.69
CA GLN A 74 14.29 -12.17 -3.79
C GLN A 74 14.87 -11.73 -5.14
N ARG A 75 15.91 -12.41 -5.65
CA ARG A 75 16.47 -12.07 -6.96
C ARG A 75 15.45 -12.26 -8.08
N LYS A 76 14.64 -13.32 -8.05
CA LYS A 76 13.54 -13.51 -9.00
C LYS A 76 12.50 -12.40 -8.88
N ALA A 77 12.08 -12.07 -7.66
CA ALA A 77 11.12 -11.00 -7.41
C ALA A 77 11.60 -9.65 -7.97
N ILE A 78 12.84 -9.26 -7.69
CA ILE A 78 13.43 -8.00 -8.19
C ILE A 78 13.44 -7.95 -9.72
N LEU A 79 13.73 -9.07 -10.38
CA LEU A 79 13.86 -9.12 -11.86
C LEU A 79 12.51 -9.24 -12.60
N SER A 80 11.47 -9.77 -11.95
CA SER A 80 10.25 -10.20 -12.66
C SER A 80 8.94 -9.76 -12.03
N ARG A 81 8.96 -9.17 -10.83
CA ARG A 81 7.75 -8.86 -10.03
C ARG A 81 7.68 -7.43 -9.50
N ILE A 82 8.74 -6.63 -9.67
CA ILE A 82 8.73 -5.21 -9.33
C ILE A 82 9.39 -4.38 -10.43
N ARG A 83 9.07 -3.08 -10.47
CA ARG A 83 9.75 -2.14 -11.36
C ARG A 83 11.17 -1.84 -10.85
N TYR A 84 12.16 -2.57 -11.38
CA TYR A 84 13.57 -2.28 -11.12
C TYR A 84 14.44 -2.56 -12.35
N ASN A 85 15.04 -1.51 -12.91
CA ASN A 85 16.04 -1.66 -13.98
C ASN A 85 17.45 -1.35 -13.43
N PRO A 86 18.37 -2.34 -13.36
CA PRO A 86 19.72 -2.12 -12.86
C PRO A 86 20.52 -1.10 -13.68
N GLU A 87 20.22 -0.96 -14.98
CA GLU A 87 20.89 -0.04 -15.91
C GLU A 87 20.31 1.38 -15.89
N ALA A 88 19.22 1.62 -15.16
CA ALA A 88 18.64 2.95 -15.05
C ALA A 88 19.52 3.88 -14.20
N SER A 89 19.48 5.18 -14.49
CA SER A 89 20.16 6.18 -13.66
C SER A 89 19.63 6.15 -12.23
N GLU A 90 20.47 6.57 -11.28
CA GLU A 90 20.09 6.67 -9.87
C GLU A 90 18.85 7.55 -9.68
N ASP A 91 18.79 8.71 -10.35
CA ASP A 91 17.62 9.60 -10.37
C ASP A 91 16.33 8.92 -10.84
N THR A 92 16.44 7.93 -11.73
CA THR A 92 15.30 7.13 -12.19
C THR A 92 14.92 6.09 -11.13
N LYS A 93 15.90 5.36 -10.58
CA LYS A 93 15.68 4.36 -9.52
C LYS A 93 15.05 4.97 -8.26
N LEU A 94 15.42 6.21 -7.92
CA LEU A 94 14.85 6.96 -6.79
C LEU A 94 13.36 7.29 -6.96
N LYS A 95 12.83 7.22 -8.19
CA LYS A 95 11.42 7.56 -8.50
C LYS A 95 10.50 6.34 -8.54
N TYR A 96 11.01 5.12 -8.46
CA TYR A 96 10.16 3.92 -8.48
C TYR A 96 9.17 3.90 -7.32
N GLY A 97 8.00 3.31 -7.58
CA GLY A 97 6.88 3.23 -6.62
C GLY A 97 7.11 2.23 -5.48
N PHE A 98 7.79 1.12 -5.78
CA PHE A 98 7.82 -0.07 -4.92
C PHE A 98 8.26 0.19 -3.47
N TYR A 99 9.10 1.21 -3.19
CA TYR A 99 9.50 1.53 -1.81
C TYR A 99 8.30 1.81 -0.90
N GLY A 100 7.32 2.57 -1.40
CA GLY A 100 6.11 2.88 -0.66
C GLY A 100 5.15 1.68 -0.61
N GLU A 101 5.05 0.94 -1.71
CA GLU A 101 4.15 -0.21 -1.84
C GLU A 101 4.55 -1.35 -0.89
N VAL A 102 5.86 -1.65 -0.81
CA VAL A 102 6.40 -2.61 0.16
C VAL A 102 6.09 -2.16 1.58
N LEU A 103 6.33 -0.90 1.94
CA LEU A 103 6.03 -0.41 3.29
C LEU A 103 4.54 -0.49 3.63
N LEU A 104 3.67 -0.15 2.68
CA LEU A 104 2.23 -0.26 2.86
C LEU A 104 1.84 -1.71 3.14
N ASP A 105 2.26 -2.66 2.30
CA ASP A 105 2.00 -4.09 2.50
C ASP A 105 2.47 -4.57 3.89
N LEU A 106 3.70 -4.23 4.27
CA LEU A 106 4.26 -4.60 5.59
C LEU A 106 3.44 -4.01 6.75
N ILE A 107 3.01 -2.75 6.64
CA ILE A 107 2.18 -2.10 7.66
C ILE A 107 0.81 -2.78 7.76
N LEU A 108 0.18 -3.07 6.63
CA LEU A 108 -1.11 -3.75 6.56
C LEU A 108 -1.06 -5.12 7.22
N ARG A 109 0.03 -5.88 7.06
CA ARG A 109 0.23 -7.19 7.69
C ARG A 109 0.51 -7.07 9.19
N VAL A 110 1.45 -6.22 9.58
CA VAL A 110 2.02 -6.25 10.94
C VAL A 110 1.20 -5.45 11.94
N PHE A 111 0.72 -4.27 11.55
CA PHE A 111 -0.01 -3.37 12.47
C PHE A 111 -1.52 -3.48 12.34
N LEU A 112 -2.00 -3.84 11.14
CA LEU A 112 -3.43 -3.94 10.86
C LEU A 112 -3.92 -5.39 10.72
N ASN A 113 -3.01 -6.37 10.78
CA ASN A 113 -3.31 -7.82 10.78
C ASN A 113 -4.21 -8.25 9.61
N THR A 114 -4.08 -7.58 8.46
CA THR A 114 -4.79 -7.97 7.25
C THR A 114 -4.15 -9.19 6.60
N SER A 115 -4.95 -9.98 5.89
CA SER A 115 -4.46 -11.11 5.09
C SER A 115 -4.23 -10.67 3.64
N VAL A 116 -3.16 -11.16 3.02
CA VAL A 116 -2.91 -10.88 1.59
C VAL A 116 -3.98 -11.55 0.76
N LEU A 117 -4.62 -10.79 -0.12
CA LEU A 117 -5.54 -11.36 -1.11
C LEU A 117 -4.74 -11.88 -2.30
N ALA A 118 -3.96 -11.00 -2.93
CA ALA A 118 -3.06 -11.32 -4.03
C ALA A 118 -1.78 -10.48 -3.89
N ALA A 119 -0.61 -11.11 -3.98
CA ALA A 119 0.65 -10.37 -3.93
C ALA A 119 0.75 -9.37 -5.09
N ARG A 120 1.28 -8.18 -4.80
CA ARG A 120 1.30 -7.06 -5.75
C ARG A 120 2.14 -7.36 -6.99
N GLY A 121 3.13 -8.23 -6.85
CA GLY A 121 4.05 -8.59 -7.93
C GLY A 121 3.42 -9.37 -9.10
N TYR A 122 2.25 -10.00 -8.92
CA TYR A 122 1.57 -10.68 -10.03
C TYR A 122 1.05 -9.70 -11.10
N PHE A 123 0.74 -8.48 -10.68
CA PHE A 123 0.24 -7.41 -11.55
C PHE A 123 1.35 -6.64 -12.28
N TYR A 124 2.62 -6.98 -12.02
CA TYR A 124 3.76 -6.39 -12.70
C TYR A 124 4.10 -7.18 -13.97
N SER A 125 4.28 -6.45 -15.07
CA SER A 125 4.70 -7.00 -16.35
C SER A 125 6.13 -6.56 -16.68
N PRO A 126 7.12 -7.47 -16.75
CA PRO A 126 8.51 -7.11 -17.05
C PRO A 126 8.72 -6.64 -18.50
N ILE A 127 7.76 -6.93 -19.38
CA ILE A 127 7.78 -6.46 -20.78
C ILE A 127 7.17 -5.07 -20.94
N GLU A 128 6.39 -4.60 -19.96
CA GLU A 128 5.90 -3.23 -19.92
C GLU A 128 6.95 -2.33 -19.26
N ASN A 129 7.29 -1.22 -19.92
CA ASN A 129 8.22 -0.24 -19.37
C ASN A 129 7.52 0.72 -18.37
N SER A 130 6.61 0.20 -17.55
CA SER A 130 5.80 0.97 -16.59
C SER A 130 5.72 0.29 -15.22
N GLU A 131 5.29 1.07 -14.23
CA GLU A 131 4.83 0.53 -12.95
C GLU A 131 3.60 -0.36 -13.15
N ALA A 132 3.37 -1.28 -12.22
CA ALA A 132 2.14 -2.05 -12.21
C ALA A 132 0.92 -1.11 -12.07
N LYS A 133 -0.15 -1.37 -12.79
CA LYS A 133 -1.38 -0.56 -12.74
C LYS A 133 -2.29 -1.07 -11.62
N GLY A 134 -3.29 -0.26 -11.25
CA GLY A 134 -4.24 -0.60 -10.19
C GLY A 134 -3.84 -0.05 -8.83
N PHE A 135 -4.45 -0.59 -7.78
CA PHE A 135 -4.09 -0.31 -6.39
C PHE A 135 -2.71 -0.87 -6.05
N ASP A 136 -2.08 -0.32 -5.02
CA ASP A 136 -0.71 -0.61 -4.61
C ASP A 136 -0.60 -1.79 -3.64
N ALA A 137 -1.73 -2.24 -3.08
CA ALA A 137 -1.82 -3.43 -2.22
C ALA A 137 -3.20 -4.07 -2.33
N PHE A 138 -3.29 -5.40 -2.26
CA PHE A 138 -4.54 -6.16 -2.29
C PHE A 138 -4.61 -7.11 -1.09
N HIS A 139 -5.37 -6.73 -0.09
CA HIS A 139 -5.57 -7.47 1.16
C HIS A 139 -7.05 -7.73 1.41
N LEU A 140 -7.34 -8.57 2.40
CA LEU A 140 -8.68 -8.93 2.84
C LEU A 140 -8.69 -9.09 4.36
N MET A 141 -9.83 -8.75 4.97
CA MET A 141 -10.15 -9.15 6.34
C MET A 141 -11.60 -9.61 6.44
N GLU A 142 -11.83 -10.58 7.31
CA GLU A 142 -13.18 -11.00 7.67
C GLU A 142 -13.81 -10.05 8.68
N ARG A 143 -15.11 -9.80 8.51
CA ARG A 143 -15.92 -8.92 9.37
C ARG A 143 -17.31 -9.51 9.52
N GLU A 144 -17.60 -10.09 10.69
CA GLU A 144 -18.96 -10.47 11.11
C GLU A 144 -19.74 -11.26 10.03
N GLY A 145 -19.11 -12.28 9.42
CA GLY A 145 -19.72 -13.07 8.35
C GLY A 145 -19.70 -12.44 6.95
N ASN A 146 -18.98 -11.32 6.80
CA ASN A 146 -18.70 -10.65 5.53
C ASN A 146 -17.19 -10.39 5.38
N ILE A 147 -16.78 -9.74 4.30
CA ILE A 147 -15.39 -9.38 4.03
C ILE A 147 -15.23 -7.89 3.76
N ASP A 148 -14.09 -7.38 4.20
CA ASP A 148 -13.55 -6.08 3.84
C ASP A 148 -12.40 -6.31 2.84
N LEU A 149 -12.49 -5.73 1.64
CA LEU A 149 -11.41 -5.71 0.65
C LEU A 149 -10.51 -4.52 0.93
N TRP A 150 -9.27 -4.77 1.32
CA TRP A 150 -8.29 -3.75 1.68
C TRP A 150 -7.40 -3.43 0.49
N PHE A 151 -7.80 -2.45 -0.32
CA PHE A 151 -7.05 -2.05 -1.52
C PHE A 151 -6.40 -0.70 -1.27
N GLY A 152 -5.07 -0.64 -1.25
CA GLY A 152 -4.35 0.53 -0.77
C GLY A 152 -3.68 1.39 -1.84
N GLU A 153 -3.25 2.59 -1.45
CA GLU A 153 -2.42 3.50 -2.25
C GLU A 153 -1.21 3.92 -1.41
N ALA A 154 -0.03 3.92 -2.00
CA ALA A 154 1.22 4.28 -1.35
C ALA A 154 1.91 5.46 -2.03
N LYS A 155 2.47 6.37 -1.23
CA LYS A 155 3.31 7.48 -1.69
C LYS A 155 4.51 7.64 -0.78
N PHE A 156 5.70 7.63 -1.37
CA PHE A 156 6.98 7.77 -0.68
C PHE A 156 7.84 8.86 -1.33
N TYR A 157 7.70 10.10 -0.83
CA TYR A 157 8.27 11.31 -1.45
C TYR A 157 8.98 12.18 -0.43
N VAL A 158 9.93 13.00 -0.87
CA VAL A 158 10.56 13.99 0.02
C VAL A 158 9.51 15.00 0.51
N GLN A 159 8.73 15.58 -0.41
CA GLN A 159 7.75 16.61 -0.10
C GLN A 159 6.35 16.01 0.08
N TYR A 160 5.71 16.27 1.22
CA TYR A 160 4.37 15.76 1.52
C TYR A 160 3.32 16.21 0.50
N LYS A 161 3.41 17.45 -0.03
CA LYS A 161 2.48 17.94 -1.06
C LYS A 161 2.57 17.11 -2.34
N SER A 162 3.79 16.75 -2.75
CA SER A 162 4.04 15.90 -3.92
C SER A 162 3.58 14.47 -3.73
N ALA A 163 3.48 13.98 -2.48
CA ALA A 163 2.84 12.70 -2.17
C ALA A 163 1.31 12.82 -2.24
N ILE A 164 0.72 13.84 -1.60
CA ILE A 164 -0.72 13.95 -1.38
C ILE A 164 -1.48 14.41 -2.61
N THR A 165 -1.02 15.47 -3.31
CA THR A 165 -1.76 16.05 -4.44
C THR A 165 -2.12 15.01 -5.51
N PRO A 166 -1.20 14.15 -5.98
CA PRO A 166 -1.56 13.11 -6.96
C PRO A 166 -2.62 12.12 -6.48
N VAL A 167 -2.66 11.81 -5.18
CA VAL A 167 -3.70 10.94 -4.61
C VAL A 167 -5.04 11.64 -4.64
N MET A 168 -5.07 12.91 -4.22
CA MET A 168 -6.29 13.73 -4.19
C MET A 168 -6.88 13.91 -5.59
N GLU A 169 -6.03 14.15 -6.59
CA GLU A 169 -6.43 14.29 -8.00
C GLU A 169 -7.02 13.00 -8.58
N LYS A 170 -6.56 11.83 -8.11
CA LYS A 170 -7.05 10.52 -8.57
C LYS A 170 -8.21 9.97 -7.74
N LEU A 171 -8.55 10.58 -6.61
CA LEU A 171 -9.45 9.98 -5.62
C LEU A 171 -10.82 9.59 -6.18
N SER A 172 -11.48 10.49 -6.91
CA SER A 172 -12.77 10.21 -7.57
C SER A 172 -12.67 9.06 -8.58
N THR A 173 -11.50 8.89 -9.21
CA THR A 173 -11.26 7.78 -10.15
C THR A 173 -11.04 6.48 -9.38
N SER A 174 -10.17 6.46 -8.37
CA SER A 174 -9.87 5.25 -7.57
C SER A 174 -11.10 4.71 -6.86
N LEU A 175 -12.01 5.58 -6.43
CA LEU A 175 -13.30 5.23 -5.81
C LEU A 175 -14.46 5.24 -6.82
N SER A 176 -14.20 4.98 -8.10
CA SER A 176 -15.26 4.78 -9.10
C SER A 176 -15.56 3.30 -9.32
N ASP A 177 -16.81 2.98 -9.62
CA ASP A 177 -17.25 1.63 -10.01
C ASP A 177 -16.39 1.06 -11.14
N GLY A 178 -16.06 1.89 -12.14
CA GLY A 178 -15.23 1.44 -13.27
C GLY A 178 -13.80 1.09 -12.86
N TYR A 179 -13.22 1.78 -11.90
CA TYR A 179 -11.88 1.46 -11.41
C TYR A 179 -11.89 0.22 -10.52
N LEU A 180 -12.86 0.09 -9.62
CA LEU A 180 -13.03 -1.11 -8.81
C LEU A 180 -13.25 -2.34 -9.70
N ASN A 181 -14.14 -2.27 -10.69
CA ASN A 181 -14.41 -3.38 -11.62
C ASN A 181 -13.13 -3.86 -12.34
N ARG A 182 -12.32 -2.94 -12.86
CA ARG A 182 -11.05 -3.31 -13.53
C ARG A 182 -10.06 -3.99 -12.60
N ASN A 183 -9.95 -3.54 -11.35
CA ASN A 183 -9.06 -4.17 -10.38
C ASN A 183 -9.59 -5.53 -9.92
N LEU A 184 -10.90 -5.70 -9.77
CA LEU A 184 -11.50 -7.01 -9.48
C LEU A 184 -11.29 -7.99 -10.63
N LEU A 185 -11.41 -7.56 -11.88
CA LEU A 185 -11.07 -8.39 -13.05
C LEU A 185 -9.61 -8.84 -13.02
N ALA A 186 -8.68 -7.92 -12.71
CA ALA A 186 -7.27 -8.28 -12.59
C ALA A 186 -7.04 -9.32 -11.46
N ILE A 187 -7.76 -9.22 -10.33
CA ILE A 187 -7.69 -10.22 -9.24
C ILE A 187 -8.27 -11.56 -9.69
N ILE A 188 -9.37 -11.55 -10.46
CA ILE A 188 -9.99 -12.75 -11.03
C ILE A 188 -9.01 -13.46 -11.98
N ASP A 189 -8.28 -12.73 -12.82
CA ASP A 189 -7.26 -13.30 -13.70
C ASP A 189 -6.13 -13.99 -12.89
N GLU A 190 -5.89 -13.50 -11.67
CA GLU A 190 -4.92 -14.06 -10.71
C GLU A 190 -5.55 -15.04 -9.71
N ARG A 191 -6.73 -15.63 -10.00
CA ARG A 191 -7.48 -16.49 -9.07
C ARG A 191 -6.67 -17.65 -8.50
N LEU A 192 -5.77 -18.25 -9.27
CA LEU A 192 -4.89 -19.34 -8.82
C LEU A 192 -3.83 -18.88 -7.81
N HIS A 193 -3.54 -17.58 -7.78
CA HIS A 193 -2.61 -16.93 -6.86
C HIS A 193 -3.36 -16.15 -5.76
N ILE A 194 -4.62 -16.47 -5.47
CA ILE A 194 -5.30 -15.93 -4.31
C ILE A 194 -4.84 -16.69 -3.06
N SER A 195 -4.33 -15.96 -2.06
CA SER A 195 -3.82 -16.57 -0.82
C SER A 195 -4.88 -16.84 0.24
N THR A 196 -6.02 -16.16 0.15
CA THR A 196 -7.06 -16.20 1.19
C THR A 196 -8.38 -16.60 0.56
N HIS A 197 -8.91 -17.75 0.97
CA HIS A 197 -10.21 -18.24 0.52
C HIS A 197 -11.29 -17.94 1.55
N ASN A 198 -12.34 -17.27 1.10
CA ASN A 198 -13.53 -16.98 1.90
C ASN A 198 -14.77 -17.22 1.05
N GLU A 199 -15.84 -17.71 1.65
CA GLU A 199 -17.08 -18.05 0.94
C GLU A 199 -17.66 -16.86 0.16
N GLN A 200 -17.65 -15.64 0.71
CA GLN A 200 -18.17 -14.45 0.03
C GLN A 200 -17.33 -14.08 -1.20
N LEU A 201 -16.00 -14.21 -1.10
CA LEU A 201 -15.10 -13.99 -2.21
C LEU A 201 -15.29 -15.07 -3.29
N GLU A 202 -15.29 -16.36 -2.92
CA GLU A 202 -15.49 -17.44 -3.88
C GLU A 202 -16.84 -17.34 -4.59
N ASN A 203 -17.91 -16.99 -3.86
CA ASN A 203 -19.22 -16.78 -4.46
C ASN A 203 -19.22 -15.61 -5.46
N LEU A 204 -18.49 -14.52 -5.17
CA LEU A 204 -18.30 -13.42 -6.12
C LEU A 204 -17.55 -13.89 -7.38
N LEU A 205 -16.44 -14.61 -7.21
CA LEU A 205 -15.63 -15.13 -8.32
C LEU A 205 -16.43 -16.12 -9.19
N ASN A 206 -17.17 -17.04 -8.57
CA ASN A 206 -18.03 -18.00 -9.26
C ASN A 206 -19.17 -17.32 -10.01
N SER A 207 -19.78 -16.28 -9.44
CA SER A 207 -20.86 -15.54 -10.12
C SER A 207 -20.38 -14.85 -11.39
N TRP A 208 -19.12 -14.38 -11.41
CA TRP A 208 -18.51 -13.83 -12.60
C TRP A 208 -18.21 -14.90 -13.65
N GLU A 209 -17.67 -16.05 -13.22
CA GLU A 209 -17.36 -17.18 -14.12
C GLU A 209 -18.63 -17.75 -14.78
N GLU A 210 -19.72 -17.84 -14.02
CA GLU A 210 -21.02 -18.32 -14.51
C GLU A 210 -21.70 -17.31 -15.46
N ASN A 211 -21.50 -16.01 -15.23
CA ASN A 211 -22.11 -14.96 -16.03
C ASN A 211 -21.20 -13.72 -16.14
N PRO A 212 -20.40 -13.57 -17.20
CA PRO A 212 -19.47 -12.45 -17.35
C PRO A 212 -20.16 -11.08 -17.60
N ASP A 213 -21.48 -11.04 -17.80
CA ASP A 213 -22.23 -9.79 -17.97
C ASP A 213 -22.61 -9.11 -16.64
N ILE A 214 -22.30 -9.73 -15.49
CA ILE A 214 -22.54 -9.12 -14.18
C ILE A 214 -21.71 -7.84 -13.99
N LYS A 215 -22.25 -6.90 -13.21
CA LYS A 215 -21.49 -5.74 -12.74
C LYS A 215 -20.88 -6.06 -11.38
N LEU A 216 -19.57 -6.30 -11.35
CA LEU A 216 -18.83 -6.64 -10.13
C LEU A 216 -19.05 -5.63 -8.98
N SER A 217 -19.07 -4.32 -9.27
CA SER A 217 -19.35 -3.28 -8.27
C SER A 217 -20.73 -3.41 -7.63
N GLN A 218 -21.74 -3.82 -8.41
CA GLN A 218 -23.08 -4.08 -7.90
C GLN A 218 -23.13 -5.37 -7.09
N GLU A 219 -22.40 -6.41 -7.49
CA GLU A 219 -22.29 -7.66 -6.73
C GLU A 219 -21.62 -7.45 -5.37
N ILE A 220 -20.51 -6.69 -5.33
CA ILE A 220 -19.85 -6.26 -4.10
C ILE A 220 -20.87 -5.60 -3.16
N LYS A 221 -21.65 -4.64 -3.68
CA LYS A 221 -22.69 -3.95 -2.92
C LYS A 221 -23.78 -4.90 -2.43
N ASN A 222 -24.33 -5.73 -3.30
CA ASN A 222 -25.43 -6.66 -2.99
C ASN A 222 -25.05 -7.67 -1.91
N ARG A 223 -23.77 -8.08 -1.89
CA ARG A 223 -23.21 -9.04 -0.93
C ARG A 223 -22.75 -8.38 0.37
N GLY A 224 -22.80 -7.05 0.46
CA GLY A 224 -22.31 -6.31 1.63
C GLY A 224 -20.79 -6.33 1.80
N ILE A 225 -20.07 -6.66 0.73
CA ILE A 225 -18.61 -6.57 0.68
C ILE A 225 -18.24 -5.09 0.66
N ARG A 226 -17.29 -4.70 1.48
CA ARG A 226 -16.90 -3.30 1.66
C ARG A 226 -15.47 -3.07 1.22
N LEU A 227 -15.23 -1.97 0.51
CA LEU A 227 -13.87 -1.55 0.17
C LEU A 227 -13.26 -0.74 1.31
N ILE A 228 -12.09 -1.12 1.81
CA ILE A 228 -11.27 -0.31 2.70
C ILE A 228 -10.11 0.23 1.89
N TYR A 229 -10.00 1.55 1.82
CA TYR A 229 -8.99 2.27 1.04
C TYR A 229 -7.99 2.99 1.97
N PRO A 230 -6.94 2.29 2.44
CA PRO A 230 -5.85 2.91 3.18
C PRO A 230 -4.94 3.69 2.24
N ILE A 231 -4.70 4.96 2.55
CA ILE A 231 -3.77 5.83 1.80
C ILE A 231 -2.53 6.07 2.67
N PHE A 232 -1.41 5.45 2.29
CA PHE A 232 -0.15 5.57 2.98
C PHE A 232 0.72 6.69 2.41
N ILE A 233 1.07 7.65 3.26
CA ILE A 233 1.90 8.81 2.95
C ILE A 233 3.16 8.77 3.81
N ALA A 234 4.25 8.32 3.22
CA ALA A 234 5.59 8.43 3.78
C ALA A 234 6.30 9.66 3.19
N TYR A 235 6.82 10.52 4.06
CA TYR A 235 7.40 11.78 3.61
C TYR A 235 8.52 12.31 4.49
N GLN A 236 9.36 13.20 3.96
CA GLN A 236 10.43 13.80 4.76
C GLN A 236 9.90 14.95 5.61
N LYS A 237 9.94 14.77 6.93
CA LYS A 237 9.61 15.80 7.90
C LYS A 237 10.66 16.92 7.82
N ASN A 238 10.23 18.18 7.83
CA ASN A 238 11.16 19.29 7.98
C ASN A 238 11.86 19.21 9.35
N CYS A 239 13.17 19.44 9.40
CA CYS A 239 13.94 19.35 10.64
C CYS A 239 13.45 20.33 11.72
N THR A 240 12.88 21.47 11.30
CA THR A 240 12.33 22.49 12.21
C THR A 240 10.91 22.19 12.70
N ASP A 241 10.18 21.30 12.03
CA ASP A 241 8.81 20.95 12.42
C ASP A 241 8.83 19.97 13.59
N GLN A 242 7.98 20.22 14.60
CA GLN A 242 7.63 19.17 15.55
C GLN A 242 6.81 18.07 14.87
N TYR A 243 6.78 16.87 15.44
CA TYR A 243 6.10 15.70 14.85
C TYR A 243 4.64 16.01 14.48
N HIS A 244 3.82 16.43 15.45
CA HIS A 244 2.41 16.75 15.23
C HIS A 244 2.20 17.94 14.29
N GLN A 245 3.09 18.93 14.31
CA GLN A 245 3.03 20.05 13.36
C GLN A 245 3.24 19.57 11.92
N SER A 246 4.11 18.58 11.71
CA SER A 246 4.32 18.00 10.38
C SER A 246 3.09 17.26 9.86
N ILE A 247 2.45 16.46 10.73
CA ILE A 247 1.20 15.76 10.40
C ILE A 247 0.08 16.77 10.12
N LYS A 248 -0.02 17.84 10.93
CA LYS A 248 -0.99 18.92 10.73
C LYS A 248 -0.91 19.52 9.32
N LYS A 249 0.31 19.78 8.82
CA LYS A 249 0.51 20.29 7.44
C LYS A 249 -0.03 19.35 6.38
N CYS A 250 0.06 18.03 6.58
CA CYS A 250 -0.52 17.05 5.67
C CYS A 250 -2.05 17.15 5.65
N ILE A 251 -2.67 17.19 6.84
CA ILE A 251 -4.14 17.29 7.01
C ILE A 251 -4.67 18.59 6.39
N GLU A 252 -4.02 19.72 6.68
CA GLU A 252 -4.38 21.02 6.12
C GLU A 252 -4.26 21.04 4.60
N HIS A 253 -3.22 20.40 4.05
CA HIS A 253 -3.07 20.27 2.59
C HIS A 253 -4.13 19.36 1.98
N ILE A 254 -4.48 18.24 2.62
CA ILE A 254 -5.61 17.39 2.19
C ILE A 254 -6.92 18.21 2.15
N ALA A 255 -7.21 19.01 3.18
CA ALA A 255 -8.40 19.84 3.23
C ALA A 255 -8.40 20.94 2.14
N SER A 256 -7.24 21.56 1.92
CA SER A 256 -7.05 22.54 0.84
C SER A 256 -7.29 21.92 -0.54
N GLU A 257 -6.70 20.74 -0.81
CA GLU A 257 -6.85 20.04 -2.08
C GLU A 257 -8.27 19.52 -2.29
N TYR A 258 -8.93 19.02 -1.23
CA TYR A 258 -10.34 18.62 -1.27
C TYR A 258 -11.24 19.78 -1.73
N THR A 259 -11.02 20.97 -1.16
CA THR A 259 -11.77 22.18 -1.51
C THR A 259 -11.43 22.65 -2.93
N ARG A 260 -10.13 22.69 -3.28
CA ARG A 260 -9.64 23.13 -4.60
C ARG A 260 -10.17 22.25 -5.73
N LEU A 261 -10.18 20.94 -5.53
CA LEU A 261 -10.59 19.96 -6.52
C LEU A 261 -12.11 19.71 -6.53
N ASN A 262 -12.83 20.19 -5.50
CA ASN A 262 -14.27 19.95 -5.30
C ASN A 262 -14.61 18.46 -5.45
N ILE A 263 -13.91 17.61 -4.69
CA ILE A 263 -13.93 16.17 -4.88
C ILE A 263 -15.32 15.62 -4.59
N ILE A 264 -15.87 14.90 -5.56
CA ILE A 264 -17.10 14.10 -5.43
C ILE A 264 -16.72 12.64 -5.65
N VAL A 265 -17.07 11.78 -4.70
CA VAL A 265 -16.80 10.34 -4.79
C VAL A 265 -18.00 9.64 -5.46
N PRO A 266 -17.82 9.00 -6.63
CA PRO A 266 -18.94 8.41 -7.38
C PRO A 266 -19.26 6.97 -6.99
N ALA A 267 -18.60 6.41 -5.97
CA ALA A 267 -18.76 5.01 -5.54
C ALA A 267 -20.22 4.64 -5.29
N SER A 268 -20.72 3.60 -5.94
CA SER A 268 -22.05 3.06 -5.66
C SER A 268 -22.05 2.01 -4.52
N PHE A 269 -20.87 1.52 -4.15
CA PHE A 269 -20.60 0.49 -3.15
C PHE A 269 -20.20 1.08 -1.79
N ASP A 270 -20.27 0.28 -0.72
CA ASP A 270 -19.80 0.70 0.61
C ASP A 270 -18.27 0.77 0.63
N TYR A 271 -17.74 1.89 1.10
CA TYR A 271 -16.31 2.09 1.25
C TYR A 271 -15.96 2.81 2.56
N ARG A 272 -14.76 2.53 3.05
CA ARG A 272 -14.08 3.33 4.07
C ARG A 272 -12.74 3.80 3.54
N LEU A 273 -12.39 5.03 3.86
CA LEU A 273 -11.10 5.62 3.57
C LEU A 273 -10.49 6.16 4.86
N PHE A 274 -9.17 6.04 4.99
CA PHE A 274 -8.36 6.70 6.01
C PHE A 274 -6.91 6.84 5.55
N PHE A 275 -6.17 7.73 6.18
CA PHE A 275 -4.76 7.97 5.89
C PHE A 275 -3.85 7.31 6.92
N ILE A 276 -2.69 6.87 6.45
CA ILE A 276 -1.58 6.39 7.27
C ILE A 276 -0.39 7.33 7.01
N PHE A 277 0.09 8.02 8.04
CA PHE A 277 1.20 8.96 7.91
C PHE A 277 2.46 8.41 8.54
N LEU A 278 3.58 8.47 7.80
CA LEU A 278 4.91 8.14 8.31
C LEU A 278 5.90 9.27 7.95
N PRO A 279 6.09 10.25 8.85
CA PRO A 279 7.14 11.24 8.70
C PRO A 279 8.53 10.59 8.93
N LEU A 280 9.46 10.87 8.03
CA LEU A 280 10.83 10.32 7.99
C LEU A 280 11.85 11.47 7.99
N SER A 281 13.10 11.20 8.39
CA SER A 281 14.15 12.23 8.38
C SER A 281 14.93 12.29 7.07
N GLU A 282 15.20 11.16 6.41
CA GLU A 282 16.13 11.08 5.26
C GLU A 282 15.56 10.21 4.12
N VAL A 283 14.51 10.67 3.44
CA VAL A 283 13.81 9.89 2.40
C VAL A 283 14.74 9.48 1.25
N LYS A 284 15.63 10.38 0.82
CA LYS A 284 16.57 10.12 -0.28
C LYS A 284 17.57 9.01 0.12
N GLN A 285 18.22 9.16 1.27
CA GLN A 285 19.17 8.19 1.79
C GLN A 285 18.53 6.80 1.95
N ILE A 286 17.27 6.75 2.42
CA ILE A 286 16.56 5.49 2.58
C ILE A 286 16.51 4.70 1.27
N LYS A 287 16.16 5.38 0.16
CA LYS A 287 16.08 4.77 -1.17
C LYS A 287 17.45 4.40 -1.72
N GLU A 288 18.46 5.27 -1.56
CA GLU A 288 19.84 5.00 -1.99
C GLU A 288 20.40 3.74 -1.33
N ASN A 289 20.14 3.55 -0.04
CA ASN A 289 20.51 2.32 0.67
C ASN A 289 19.84 1.07 0.09
N VAL A 290 18.53 1.13 -0.19
CA VAL A 290 17.80 0.01 -0.79
C VAL A 290 18.34 -0.31 -2.19
N ILE A 291 18.60 0.70 -3.02
CA ILE A 291 19.21 0.54 -4.35
C ILE A 291 20.57 -0.15 -4.22
N LYS A 292 21.42 0.36 -3.32
CA LYS A 292 22.74 -0.20 -3.05
C LYS A 292 22.64 -1.67 -2.68
N TRP A 293 21.74 -2.05 -1.79
CA TRP A 293 21.56 -3.43 -1.34
C TRP A 293 20.96 -4.37 -2.38
N ILE A 294 20.10 -3.85 -3.26
CA ILE A 294 19.63 -4.59 -4.43
C ILE A 294 20.80 -4.88 -5.38
N ASP A 295 21.60 -3.86 -5.69
CA ASP A 295 22.70 -3.97 -6.65
C ASP A 295 23.87 -4.80 -6.10
N SER A 296 24.17 -4.68 -4.80
CA SER A 296 25.21 -5.47 -4.12
C SER A 296 24.76 -6.86 -3.68
N ARG A 297 23.45 -7.15 -3.72
CA ARG A 297 22.85 -8.40 -3.21
C ARG A 297 23.18 -8.62 -1.74
N GLU A 298 22.89 -7.61 -0.92
CA GLU A 298 23.09 -7.66 0.53
C GLU A 298 22.41 -8.91 1.13
N PRO A 299 23.05 -9.63 2.07
CA PRO A 299 22.42 -10.78 2.73
C PRO A 299 21.08 -10.42 3.41
N LEU A 300 20.12 -11.31 3.28
CA LEU A 300 18.79 -11.19 3.90
C LEU A 300 18.80 -11.62 5.37
N ILE A 301 17.91 -11.01 6.17
CA ILE A 301 17.73 -11.33 7.60
C ILE A 301 16.77 -12.49 7.87
#